data_AF-A0A1H4R2E5-F1
#
_entry.id   AF-A0A1H4R2E5-F1
#
_cell.length_a   1.000
_cell.length_b   1.000
_cell.length_c   1.000
_cell.angle_alpha   90.00
_cell.angle_beta   90.00
_cell.angle_gamma   90.00
#
_symmetry.space_group_name_H-M   'P 1'
#
loop_
_entity.id
_entity.type
_entity.pdbx_description
1 polymer ?
#
loop_
_entity_poly.entity_id
_entity_poly.type
_entity_poly.pdbx_seq_one_letter_code
_entity_poly.pdbx_strand_id
1 'polypeptide(L)'
;MTETTDPRTLDGHDIDGRVSQWKITGAEPLPAAGRLAATRVHLADGATYVLRSPRGRADEQARRALDNEIRVLARLTLAFGTWRPRPFPALIGYDMDSSEPWALVGDYRGIPAREATAALLGTGLMEFTGGLFEALAHLPLAEVVHGGIGLDTVYVSDGRIQLVSFDDAGLIGEPGPRRSGPMAPDQDMLASGLLLYEVFTGTPASSTRPDLSDVPLLASQLPDLFAERRARPSAVAVMERLGRRDFPSVDGPDELDAGRAAFEEARRRKLPPEPPTVRTRSVPPPARPVRAVAVPPAASPPKSSPTSRSTVVLLTIGVLLVLAAVAYFALEGMPW
;
A
#
# COMPACT_ATOMS: atom_id res chain seq x y z
N MET A 1 2.50 19.41 -29.30
CA MET A 1 1.48 20.46 -29.39
C MET A 1 0.77 20.49 -28.05
N THR A 2 1.08 21.46 -27.19
CA THR A 2 0.36 21.67 -25.93
C THR A 2 -0.94 22.38 -26.26
N GLU A 3 -2.05 21.65 -26.13
CA GLU A 3 -3.39 22.22 -26.23
C GLU A 3 -3.52 23.25 -25.10
N THR A 4 -3.61 24.53 -25.46
CA THR A 4 -3.71 25.62 -24.48
C THR A 4 -5.11 25.55 -23.91
N THR A 5 -5.25 24.88 -22.76
CA THR A 5 -6.54 24.79 -22.06
C THR A 5 -6.85 26.17 -21.48
N ASP A 6 -8.06 26.69 -21.73
CA ASP A 6 -8.49 27.95 -21.14
C ASP A 6 -8.33 27.91 -19.60
N PRO A 7 -7.85 29.01 -18.98
CA PRO A 7 -7.62 29.02 -17.55
C PRO A 7 -8.92 28.74 -16.78
N ARG A 8 -8.90 27.69 -15.96
CA ARG A 8 -10.03 27.27 -15.11
C ARG A 8 -9.77 27.70 -13.67
N THR A 9 -10.80 28.13 -12.95
CA THR A 9 -10.71 28.36 -11.49
C THR A 9 -11.38 27.21 -10.77
N LEU A 10 -10.75 26.73 -9.70
CA LEU A 10 -11.35 25.83 -8.72
C LEU A 10 -11.70 26.64 -7.48
N ASP A 11 -12.94 26.56 -7.04
CA ASP A 11 -13.43 27.11 -5.78
C ASP A 11 -13.60 25.96 -4.78
N GLY A 12 -13.15 26.13 -3.54
CA GLY A 12 -13.25 25.09 -2.52
C GLY A 12 -12.71 25.53 -1.17
N HIS A 13 -12.28 24.56 -0.36
CA HIS A 13 -11.76 24.76 0.99
C HIS A 13 -10.30 24.32 1.08
N ASP A 14 -9.48 25.08 1.81
CA ASP A 14 -8.13 24.66 2.17
C ASP A 14 -8.13 23.62 3.32
N ILE A 15 -6.95 23.19 3.76
CA ILE A 15 -6.81 22.24 4.87
C ILE A 15 -7.38 22.75 6.21
N ASP A 16 -7.46 24.07 6.39
CA ASP A 16 -8.04 24.73 7.58
C ASP A 16 -9.55 24.95 7.43
N GLY A 17 -10.15 24.53 6.31
CA GLY A 17 -11.56 24.70 5.98
C GLY A 17 -11.92 26.10 5.46
N ARG A 18 -10.95 26.96 5.17
CA ARG A 18 -11.20 28.32 4.66
C ARG A 18 -11.48 28.28 3.17
N VAL A 19 -12.45 29.09 2.75
CA VAL A 19 -12.76 29.24 1.32
C VAL A 19 -11.55 29.80 0.59
N SER A 20 -11.16 29.13 -0.48
CA SER A 20 -9.98 29.42 -1.28
C SER A 20 -10.25 29.19 -2.76
N GLN A 21 -9.45 29.83 -3.62
CA GLN A 21 -9.53 29.71 -5.07
C GLN A 21 -8.17 29.35 -5.66
N TRP A 22 -8.17 28.40 -6.60
CA TRP A 22 -6.97 27.98 -7.31
C TRP A 22 -7.16 28.16 -8.81
N LYS A 23 -6.31 28.98 -9.44
CA LYS A 23 -6.35 29.25 -10.87
C LYS A 23 -5.43 28.29 -11.62
N ILE A 24 -6.02 27.36 -12.36
CA ILE A 24 -5.33 26.37 -13.20
C ILE A 24 -5.01 26.99 -14.56
N THR A 25 -3.77 26.84 -15.01
CA THR A 25 -3.25 27.32 -16.30
C THR A 25 -2.85 26.19 -17.25
N GLY A 26 -2.76 24.95 -16.75
CA GLY A 26 -2.48 23.76 -17.56
C GLY A 26 -2.86 22.48 -16.84
N ALA A 27 -3.13 21.42 -17.61
CA ALA A 27 -3.57 20.13 -17.08
C ALA A 27 -3.03 18.99 -17.96
N GLU A 28 -2.50 17.95 -17.32
CA GLU A 28 -2.00 16.73 -17.96
C GLU A 28 -2.56 15.51 -17.20
N PRO A 29 -3.26 14.58 -17.89
CA PRO A 29 -3.71 13.34 -17.26
C PRO A 29 -2.53 12.52 -16.74
N LEU A 30 -2.63 12.03 -15.51
CA LEU A 30 -1.67 11.07 -14.97
C LEU A 30 -2.25 9.66 -15.02
N PRO A 31 -1.41 8.63 -15.21
CA PRO A 31 -1.81 7.26 -14.91
C PRO A 31 -2.19 7.19 -13.41
N ALA A 32 -3.46 6.95 -13.14
CA ALA A 32 -3.98 6.86 -11.78
C ALA A 32 -4.39 5.42 -11.46
N ALA A 33 -3.85 4.89 -10.37
CA ALA A 33 -4.43 3.75 -9.70
C ALA A 33 -5.83 4.09 -9.15
N GLY A 34 -6.63 3.04 -8.90
CA GLY A 34 -7.87 3.18 -8.14
C GLY A 34 -9.07 3.67 -8.95
N ARG A 35 -10.03 4.31 -8.28
CA ARG A 35 -11.33 4.75 -8.83
C ARG A 35 -11.38 6.20 -9.28
N LEU A 36 -10.42 7.01 -8.83
CA LEU A 36 -10.36 8.43 -9.13
C LEU A 36 -9.44 8.69 -10.33
N ALA A 37 -9.75 9.74 -11.09
CA ALA A 37 -8.84 10.31 -12.05
C ALA A 37 -7.74 11.09 -11.31
N ALA A 38 -6.52 11.09 -11.87
CA ALA A 38 -5.48 12.04 -11.49
C ALA A 38 -5.17 12.92 -12.71
N THR A 39 -5.05 14.21 -12.48
CA THR A 39 -4.60 15.17 -13.48
C THR A 39 -3.56 16.06 -12.82
N ARG A 40 -2.34 16.04 -13.33
CA ARG A 40 -1.33 17.02 -12.93
C ARG A 40 -1.78 18.38 -13.44
N VAL A 41 -1.86 19.36 -12.56
CA VAL A 41 -2.30 20.72 -12.88
C VAL A 41 -1.21 21.71 -12.53
N HIS A 42 -1.06 22.72 -13.38
CA HIS A 42 -0.20 23.87 -13.13
C HIS A 42 -1.07 25.05 -12.71
N LEU A 43 -0.69 25.73 -11.64
CA LEU A 43 -1.38 26.93 -11.18
C LEU A 43 -0.73 28.20 -11.74
N ALA A 44 -1.46 29.31 -11.66
CA ALA A 44 -1.01 30.62 -12.13
C ALA A 44 0.21 31.17 -11.37
N ASP A 45 0.47 30.69 -10.15
CA ASP A 45 1.66 31.03 -9.35
C ASP A 45 2.89 30.16 -9.69
N GLY A 46 2.75 29.22 -10.63
CA GLY A 46 3.80 28.29 -11.06
C GLY A 46 3.88 27.00 -10.23
N ALA A 47 3.03 26.83 -9.22
CA ALA A 47 2.98 25.58 -8.47
C ALA A 47 2.38 24.43 -9.31
N THR A 48 2.88 23.22 -9.06
CA THR A 48 2.36 21.98 -9.67
C THR A 48 1.70 21.13 -8.59
N TYR A 49 0.50 20.65 -8.89
CA TYR A 49 -0.32 19.83 -8.00
C TYR A 49 -0.97 18.68 -8.79
N VAL A 50 -1.61 17.76 -8.07
CA VAL A 50 -2.46 16.74 -8.67
C VAL A 50 -3.90 17.00 -8.27
N LEU A 51 -4.76 17.18 -9.27
CA LEU A 51 -6.21 17.21 -9.11
C LEU A 51 -6.75 15.78 -9.14
N ARG A 52 -7.48 15.42 -8.10
CA ARG A 52 -8.15 14.13 -7.93
C ARG A 52 -9.65 14.34 -8.03
N SER A 53 -10.32 13.56 -8.87
CA SER A 53 -11.77 13.66 -9.08
C SER A 53 -12.37 12.32 -9.50
N PRO A 54 -13.69 12.10 -9.34
CA PRO A 54 -14.39 10.94 -9.87
C PRO A 54 -14.18 10.79 -11.38
N ARG A 55 -14.07 9.54 -11.85
CA ARG A 55 -14.04 9.26 -13.30
C ARG A 55 -15.45 9.43 -13.89
N GLY A 56 -15.66 10.53 -14.61
CA GLY A 56 -16.96 10.83 -15.20
C GLY A 56 -17.98 11.30 -14.15
N ARG A 57 -19.23 10.84 -14.26
CA ARG A 57 -20.28 11.23 -13.30
C ARG A 57 -20.00 10.63 -11.93
N ALA A 58 -19.92 11.49 -10.91
CA ALA A 58 -19.68 11.08 -9.53
C ALA A 58 -20.85 10.25 -8.97
N ASP A 59 -20.70 8.93 -9.00
CA ASP A 59 -21.57 8.03 -8.25
C ASP A 59 -21.22 8.00 -6.76
N GLU A 60 -22.05 7.34 -5.95
CA GLU A 60 -21.87 7.23 -4.50
C GLU A 60 -20.53 6.57 -4.13
N GLN A 61 -20.07 5.59 -4.93
CA GLN A 61 -18.83 4.88 -4.64
C GLN A 61 -17.59 5.75 -4.92
N ALA A 62 -17.61 6.52 -6.00
CA ALA A 62 -16.55 7.46 -6.33
C ALA A 62 -16.52 8.64 -5.35
N ARG A 63 -17.68 9.13 -4.89
CA ARG A 63 -17.77 10.15 -3.83
C ARG A 63 -17.17 9.64 -2.52
N ARG A 64 -17.48 8.42 -2.10
CA ARG A 64 -16.85 7.80 -0.91
C ARG A 64 -15.34 7.63 -1.07
N ALA A 65 -14.88 7.25 -2.26
CA ALA A 65 -13.47 7.09 -2.53
C ALA A 65 -12.72 8.43 -2.43
N LEU A 66 -13.33 9.52 -2.94
CA LEU A 66 -12.78 10.87 -2.82
C LEU A 66 -12.83 11.38 -1.37
N ASP A 67 -13.93 11.15 -0.64
CA ASP A 67 -14.05 11.49 0.78
C ASP A 67 -12.96 10.81 1.62
N ASN A 68 -12.72 9.52 1.39
CA ASN A 68 -11.63 8.79 2.04
C ASN A 68 -10.26 9.41 1.74
N GLU A 69 -9.98 9.73 0.46
CA GLU A 69 -8.72 10.36 0.07
C GLU A 69 -8.53 11.72 0.76
N ILE A 70 -9.56 12.59 0.77
CA ILE A 70 -9.52 13.90 1.44
C ILE A 70 -9.26 13.72 2.93
N ARG A 71 -10.05 12.89 3.61
CA ARG A 71 -9.99 12.70 5.06
C ARG A 71 -8.66 12.13 5.52
N VAL A 72 -8.15 11.12 4.82
CA VAL A 72 -6.86 10.48 5.13
C VAL A 72 -5.70 11.45 4.86
N LEU A 73 -5.70 12.13 3.72
CA LEU A 73 -4.63 13.09 3.40
C LEU A 73 -4.68 14.32 4.29
N ALA A 74 -5.85 14.78 4.73
CA ALA A 74 -5.97 15.84 5.71
C ALA A 74 -5.27 15.45 7.02
N ARG A 75 -5.57 14.24 7.53
CA ARG A 75 -4.96 13.71 8.74
C ARG A 75 -3.45 13.57 8.64
N LEU A 76 -2.96 13.00 7.53
CA LEU A 76 -1.52 12.88 7.27
C LEU A 76 -0.84 14.24 7.12
N THR A 77 -1.49 15.20 6.48
CA THR A 77 -0.95 16.55 6.27
C THR A 77 -0.79 17.30 7.59
N LEU A 78 -1.78 17.19 8.48
CA LEU A 78 -1.74 17.81 9.81
C LEU A 78 -0.73 17.10 10.72
N ALA A 79 -0.73 15.77 10.77
CA ALA A 79 0.18 14.99 11.61
C ALA A 79 1.66 15.20 11.25
N PHE A 80 1.97 15.48 9.98
CA PHE A 80 3.34 15.59 9.46
C PHE A 80 3.58 16.92 8.72
N GLY A 81 2.98 18.00 9.22
CA GLY A 81 3.01 19.33 8.59
C GLY A 81 4.43 19.86 8.34
N THR A 82 5.36 19.60 9.26
CA THR A 82 6.77 20.05 9.21
C THR A 82 7.72 19.05 8.55
N TRP A 83 7.33 17.78 8.43
CA TRP A 83 8.21 16.72 7.94
C TRP A 83 8.52 16.90 6.45
N ARG A 84 9.80 16.96 6.07
CA ARG A 84 10.21 17.11 4.65
C ARG A 84 11.46 16.27 4.38
N PRO A 85 11.51 15.50 3.27
CA PRO A 85 10.41 15.20 2.35
C PRO A 85 9.32 14.34 3.01
N ARG A 86 8.03 14.55 2.66
CA ARG A 86 6.95 13.65 3.11
C ARG A 86 6.94 12.35 2.32
N PRO A 87 6.53 11.22 2.89
CA PRO A 87 6.29 9.99 2.13
C PRO A 87 4.88 9.92 1.51
N PHE A 88 4.12 11.02 1.51
CA PHE A 88 2.79 11.14 0.88
C PHE A 88 2.59 12.58 0.39
N PRO A 89 1.68 12.82 -0.58
CA PRO A 89 1.31 14.18 -0.99
C PRO A 89 0.55 14.89 0.13
N ALA A 90 0.62 16.22 0.16
CA ALA A 90 -0.20 17.02 1.08
C ALA A 90 -1.60 17.20 0.50
N LEU A 91 -2.62 17.32 1.34
CA LEU A 91 -3.88 17.94 0.91
C LEU A 91 -3.67 19.47 0.86
N ILE A 92 -4.02 20.08 -0.28
CA ILE A 92 -3.91 21.52 -0.52
C ILE A 92 -5.29 22.17 -0.44
N GLY A 93 -6.28 21.54 -1.06
CA GLY A 93 -7.67 21.96 -0.98
C GLY A 93 -8.62 20.89 -1.50
N TYR A 94 -9.92 21.10 -1.32
CA TYR A 94 -10.96 20.16 -1.75
C TYR A 94 -12.32 20.85 -1.86
N ASP A 95 -13.24 20.18 -2.56
CA ASP A 95 -14.66 20.52 -2.58
C ASP A 95 -15.46 19.24 -2.80
N MET A 96 -16.28 18.88 -1.82
CA MET A 96 -17.14 17.69 -1.87
C MET A 96 -18.61 18.01 -2.19
N ASP A 97 -18.99 19.27 -2.07
CA ASP A 97 -20.38 19.72 -2.14
C ASP A 97 -20.77 20.18 -3.55
N SER A 98 -19.80 20.48 -4.42
CA SER A 98 -20.11 20.80 -5.81
C SER A 98 -20.62 19.61 -6.63
N SER A 99 -21.16 19.95 -7.81
CA SER A 99 -21.57 18.98 -8.83
C SER A 99 -20.39 18.17 -9.38
N GLU A 100 -19.17 18.71 -9.31
CA GLU A 100 -17.93 18.09 -9.78
C GLU A 100 -16.92 18.03 -8.61
N PRO A 101 -17.11 17.12 -7.64
CA PRO A 101 -16.29 17.13 -6.44
C PRO A 101 -14.83 16.76 -6.76
N TRP A 102 -13.89 17.36 -6.03
CA TRP A 102 -12.47 17.25 -6.29
C TRP A 102 -11.61 17.39 -5.02
N ALA A 103 -10.36 16.91 -5.10
CA ALA A 103 -9.30 17.17 -4.12
C ALA A 103 -8.02 17.58 -4.85
N LEU A 104 -7.37 18.65 -4.40
CA LEU A 104 -6.10 19.14 -4.90
C LEU A 104 -5.01 18.72 -3.92
N VAL A 105 -4.03 17.96 -4.41
CA VAL A 105 -2.98 17.37 -3.58
C VAL A 105 -1.59 17.76 -4.09
N GLY A 106 -0.59 17.72 -3.22
CA GLY A 106 0.82 17.92 -3.57
C GLY A 106 1.26 17.04 -4.74
N ASP A 107 2.19 17.52 -5.56
CA ASP A 107 2.67 16.76 -6.72
C ASP A 107 3.23 15.37 -6.35
N TYR A 108 3.11 14.46 -7.31
CA TYR A 108 3.69 13.12 -7.24
C TYR A 108 5.15 13.20 -7.70
N ARG A 109 6.06 12.87 -6.80
CA ARG A 109 7.51 12.99 -7.00
C ARG A 109 8.08 11.72 -7.59
N GLY A 110 8.81 11.88 -8.70
CA GLY A 110 9.44 10.76 -9.41
C GLY A 110 8.46 10.03 -10.32
N ILE A 111 8.67 8.73 -10.47
CA ILE A 111 7.89 7.87 -11.37
C ILE A 111 7.21 6.73 -10.60
N PRO A 112 6.09 6.16 -11.11
CA PRO A 112 5.50 4.98 -10.52
C PRO A 112 6.50 3.82 -10.43
N ALA A 113 6.41 3.02 -9.36
CA ALA A 113 7.26 1.86 -9.16
C ALA A 113 7.13 0.85 -10.30
N ARG A 114 5.96 0.77 -10.95
CA ARG A 114 5.73 -0.01 -12.18
C ARG A 114 6.78 0.31 -13.25
N GLU A 115 7.03 1.58 -13.49
CA GLU A 115 7.99 2.06 -14.49
C GLU A 115 9.44 1.91 -14.02
N ALA A 116 9.67 1.93 -12.71
CA ALA A 116 10.99 1.76 -12.11
C ALA A 116 11.44 0.30 -11.96
N THR A 117 10.55 -0.70 -12.13
CA THR A 117 10.82 -2.12 -11.84
C THR A 117 12.17 -2.63 -12.36
N ALA A 118 12.52 -2.35 -13.63
CA ALA A 118 13.79 -2.77 -14.21
C ALA A 118 15.02 -2.16 -13.51
N ALA A 119 14.94 -0.90 -13.06
CA ALA A 119 16.01 -0.25 -12.32
C ALA A 119 16.09 -0.73 -10.86
N LEU A 120 14.97 -1.18 -10.30
CA LEU A 120 14.88 -1.65 -8.91
C LEU A 120 15.52 -3.03 -8.71
N LEU A 121 15.63 -3.88 -9.73
CA LEU A 121 16.17 -5.25 -9.64
C LEU A 121 17.68 -5.34 -9.31
N GLY A 122 18.39 -4.20 -9.30
CA GLY A 122 19.82 -4.11 -8.98
C GLY A 122 20.12 -3.69 -7.53
N THR A 123 21.12 -2.83 -7.37
CA THR A 123 21.54 -2.31 -6.06
C THR A 123 20.47 -1.45 -5.36
N GLY A 124 19.51 -0.92 -6.12
CA GLY A 124 18.43 -0.07 -5.60
C GLY A 124 17.36 -0.82 -4.80
N LEU A 125 17.36 -2.16 -4.79
CA LEU A 125 16.26 -2.93 -4.18
C LEU A 125 16.19 -2.81 -2.66
N MET A 126 17.35 -2.81 -1.99
CA MET A 126 17.41 -2.64 -0.54
C MET A 126 17.05 -1.21 -0.14
N GLU A 127 17.38 -0.22 -0.96
CA GLU A 127 16.98 1.17 -0.76
C GLU A 127 15.48 1.33 -0.95
N PHE A 128 14.92 0.76 -2.02
CA PHE A 128 13.48 0.72 -2.27
C PHE A 128 12.71 0.03 -1.14
N THR A 129 13.17 -1.15 -0.72
CA THR A 129 12.55 -1.91 0.38
C THR A 129 12.59 -1.10 1.68
N GLY A 130 13.74 -0.52 2.02
CA GLY A 130 13.87 0.34 3.19
C GLY A 130 12.97 1.57 3.13
N GLY A 131 12.97 2.29 2.01
CA GLY A 131 12.14 3.48 1.80
C GLY A 131 10.64 3.19 1.80
N LEU A 132 10.23 2.01 1.31
CA LEU A 132 8.83 1.57 1.36
C LEU A 132 8.37 1.37 2.80
N PHE A 133 9.14 0.66 3.62
CA PHE A 133 8.79 0.46 5.02
C PHE A 133 8.94 1.73 5.86
N GLU A 134 9.86 2.63 5.50
CA GLU A 134 9.91 3.98 6.08
C GLU A 134 8.63 4.76 5.81
N ALA A 135 8.14 4.77 4.56
CA ALA A 135 6.87 5.39 4.20
C ALA A 135 5.68 4.77 4.94
N LEU A 136 5.63 3.42 5.01
CA LEU A 136 4.57 2.70 5.72
C LEU A 136 4.60 2.92 7.23
N ALA A 137 5.77 3.14 7.84
CA ALA A 137 5.88 3.41 9.27
C ALA A 137 5.19 4.72 9.70
N HIS A 138 4.95 5.65 8.77
CA HIS A 138 4.22 6.88 9.06
C HIS A 138 2.71 6.68 9.20
N LEU A 139 2.12 5.71 8.49
CA LEU A 139 0.66 5.57 8.42
C LEU A 139 0.02 5.23 9.78
N PRO A 140 0.54 4.24 10.54
CA PRO A 140 -0.05 3.90 11.85
C PRO A 140 0.07 5.03 12.88
N LEU A 141 1.08 5.89 12.78
CA LEU A 141 1.23 7.05 13.66
C LEU A 141 0.10 8.07 13.47
N ALA A 142 -0.47 8.13 12.26
CA ALA A 142 -1.66 8.91 11.94
C ALA A 142 -2.95 8.10 11.99
N GLU A 143 -2.93 6.87 12.52
CA GLU A 143 -4.06 5.92 12.52
C GLU A 143 -4.64 5.63 11.12
N VAL A 144 -3.79 5.65 10.09
CA VAL A 144 -4.17 5.42 8.69
C VAL A 144 -3.75 4.02 8.23
N VAL A 145 -4.58 3.44 7.36
CA VAL A 145 -4.26 2.26 6.54
C VAL A 145 -4.49 2.66 5.08
N HIS A 146 -3.50 2.44 4.23
CA HIS A 146 -3.57 2.82 2.81
C HIS A 146 -4.55 1.94 2.04
N GLY A 147 -4.59 0.63 2.33
CA GLY A 147 -5.59 -0.30 1.77
C GLY A 147 -5.41 -0.65 0.29
N GLY A 148 -4.44 -0.05 -0.39
CA GLY A 148 -4.24 -0.12 -1.84
C GLY A 148 -2.78 -0.04 -2.27
N ILE A 149 -1.86 -0.58 -1.46
CA ILE A 149 -0.42 -0.61 -1.78
C ILE A 149 -0.19 -1.49 -3.03
N GLY A 150 0.42 -0.92 -4.05
CA GLY A 150 0.66 -1.54 -5.36
C GLY A 150 1.63 -0.72 -6.22
N LEU A 151 2.05 -1.27 -7.37
CA LEU A 151 3.08 -0.65 -8.22
C LEU A 151 2.71 0.74 -8.76
N ASP A 152 1.40 1.02 -8.83
CA ASP A 152 0.85 2.29 -9.32
C ASP A 152 0.55 3.30 -8.18
N THR A 153 0.67 2.88 -6.93
CA THR A 153 0.47 3.74 -5.73
C THR A 153 1.77 4.05 -4.99
N VAL A 154 2.88 3.49 -5.46
CA VAL A 154 4.23 3.73 -4.93
C VAL A 154 5.03 4.49 -5.98
N TYR A 155 5.44 5.72 -5.68
CA TYR A 155 6.30 6.53 -6.54
C TYR A 155 7.73 6.56 -6.00
N VAL A 156 8.71 6.55 -6.89
CA VAL A 156 10.14 6.48 -6.58
C VAL A 156 10.86 7.69 -7.17
N SER A 157 11.60 8.42 -6.33
CA SER A 157 12.47 9.54 -6.73
C SER A 157 13.74 9.52 -5.90
N ASP A 158 14.91 9.36 -6.52
CA ASP A 158 16.21 9.44 -5.84
C ASP A 158 16.31 8.53 -4.59
N GLY A 159 15.82 7.30 -4.71
CA GLY A 159 15.79 6.32 -3.62
C GLY A 159 14.74 6.59 -2.53
N ARG A 160 13.91 7.63 -2.68
CA ARG A 160 12.80 7.96 -1.76
C ARG A 160 11.48 7.46 -2.30
N ILE A 161 10.61 7.05 -1.38
CA ILE A 161 9.27 6.56 -1.69
C ILE A 161 8.22 7.60 -1.33
N GLN A 162 7.24 7.77 -2.22
CA GLN A 162 6.00 8.47 -1.95
C GLN A 162 4.81 7.54 -2.21
N LEU A 163 3.98 7.32 -1.20
CA LEU A 163 2.69 6.66 -1.31
C LEU A 163 1.65 7.66 -1.81
N VAL A 164 0.84 7.28 -2.80
CA VAL A 164 -0.16 8.12 -3.46
C VAL A 164 -1.46 7.36 -3.69
N SER A 165 -2.54 8.06 -4.04
CA SER A 165 -3.87 7.49 -4.30
C SER A 165 -4.47 6.79 -3.07
N PHE A 166 -5.06 7.60 -2.17
CA PHE A 166 -5.66 7.14 -0.92
C PHE A 166 -7.16 6.82 -1.04
N ASP A 167 -7.62 6.44 -2.23
CA ASP A 167 -9.04 6.27 -2.52
C ASP A 167 -9.65 4.97 -1.95
N ASP A 168 -8.81 3.99 -1.63
CA ASP A 168 -9.16 2.79 -0.84
C ASP A 168 -8.64 2.86 0.61
N ALA A 169 -8.10 4.01 1.03
CA ALA A 169 -7.57 4.20 2.38
C ALA A 169 -8.70 4.43 3.41
N GLY A 170 -8.36 4.21 4.68
CA GLY A 170 -9.28 4.41 5.80
C GLY A 170 -8.52 4.52 7.12
N LEU A 171 -9.25 4.86 8.18
CA LEU A 171 -8.67 4.87 9.53
C LEU A 171 -8.66 3.46 10.12
N ILE A 172 -7.70 3.20 11.01
CA ILE A 172 -7.59 1.91 11.70
C ILE A 172 -8.91 1.60 12.44
N GLY A 173 -9.43 0.40 12.23
CA GLY A 173 -10.68 -0.08 12.82
C GLY A 173 -11.95 0.22 12.02
N GLU A 174 -11.88 1.08 10.99
CA GLU A 174 -13.02 1.33 10.10
C GLU A 174 -13.35 0.09 9.26
N PRO A 175 -14.60 -0.07 8.80
CA PRO A 175 -14.95 -1.13 7.87
C PRO A 175 -14.12 -1.01 6.58
N GLY A 176 -13.32 -2.03 6.29
CA GLY A 176 -12.54 -2.08 5.07
C GLY A 176 -13.42 -2.30 3.82
N PRO A 177 -12.87 -2.01 2.63
CA PRO A 177 -13.61 -2.18 1.39
C PRO A 177 -14.02 -3.66 1.20
N ARG A 178 -15.23 -3.88 0.68
CA ARG A 178 -15.72 -5.19 0.22
C ARG A 178 -15.69 -6.31 1.28
N ARG A 179 -16.04 -6.00 2.54
CA ARG A 179 -16.12 -6.98 3.65
C ARG A 179 -14.77 -7.62 3.99
N SER A 180 -13.64 -6.96 3.72
CA SER A 180 -12.30 -7.40 4.14
C SER A 180 -12.08 -7.39 5.68
N GLY A 181 -13.10 -6.99 6.43
CA GLY A 181 -13.04 -6.78 7.87
C GLY A 181 -12.56 -5.36 8.20
N PRO A 182 -12.28 -5.07 9.47
CA PRO A 182 -11.76 -3.78 9.87
C PRO A 182 -10.39 -3.49 9.24
N MET A 183 -10.17 -2.24 8.83
CA MET A 183 -8.89 -1.71 8.36
C MET A 183 -7.83 -1.92 9.44
N ALA A 184 -6.70 -2.51 9.07
CA ALA A 184 -5.58 -2.68 9.98
C ALA A 184 -4.23 -2.56 9.26
N PRO A 185 -3.17 -2.10 9.96
CA PRO A 185 -1.84 -1.97 9.36
C PRO A 185 -1.28 -3.28 8.78
N ASP A 186 -1.67 -4.43 9.34
CA ASP A 186 -1.28 -5.75 8.85
C ASP A 186 -1.70 -6.06 7.40
N GLN A 187 -2.69 -5.32 6.87
CA GLN A 187 -3.14 -5.42 5.49
C GLN A 187 -2.13 -4.77 4.55
N ASP A 188 -1.65 -3.57 4.89
CA ASP A 188 -0.59 -2.88 4.14
C ASP A 188 0.73 -3.64 4.20
N MET A 189 1.02 -4.30 5.34
CA MET A 189 2.21 -5.16 5.46
C MET A 189 2.16 -6.35 4.50
N LEU A 190 1.02 -7.04 4.37
CA LEU A 190 0.88 -8.11 3.37
C LEU A 190 0.98 -7.55 1.95
N ALA A 191 0.28 -6.45 1.66
CA ALA A 191 0.29 -5.84 0.34
C ALA A 191 1.70 -5.39 -0.08
N SER A 192 2.50 -4.88 0.86
CA SER A 192 3.91 -4.54 0.63
C SER A 192 4.76 -5.76 0.31
N GLY A 193 4.53 -6.90 0.97
CA GLY A 193 5.21 -8.16 0.65
C GLY A 193 4.87 -8.67 -0.75
N LEU A 194 3.59 -8.59 -1.14
CA LEU A 194 3.12 -8.96 -2.48
C LEU A 194 3.66 -8.02 -3.56
N LEU A 195 3.75 -6.72 -3.27
CA LEU A 195 4.38 -5.73 -4.13
C LEU A 195 5.87 -6.03 -4.31
N LEU A 196 6.61 -6.29 -3.23
CA LEU A 196 8.02 -6.67 -3.34
C LEU A 196 8.18 -7.93 -4.17
N TYR A 197 7.35 -8.95 -3.95
CA TYR A 197 7.35 -10.17 -4.76
C TYR A 197 7.17 -9.86 -6.26
N GLU A 198 6.22 -8.98 -6.62
CA GLU A 198 6.00 -8.56 -8.01
C GLU A 198 7.20 -7.78 -8.57
N VAL A 199 7.82 -6.89 -7.79
CA VAL A 199 9.05 -6.20 -8.19
C VAL A 199 10.17 -7.20 -8.48
N PHE A 200 10.33 -8.23 -7.64
CA PHE A 200 11.38 -9.24 -7.77
C PHE A 200 11.18 -10.18 -8.97
N THR A 201 9.94 -10.62 -9.19
CA THR A 201 9.64 -11.66 -10.18
C THR A 201 9.10 -11.10 -11.49
N GLY A 202 8.79 -9.80 -11.53
CA GLY A 202 8.08 -9.15 -12.63
C GLY A 202 6.63 -9.62 -12.79
N THR A 203 6.13 -10.47 -11.89
CA THR A 203 4.82 -11.11 -12.01
C THR A 203 4.04 -10.99 -10.69
N PRO A 204 2.75 -10.61 -10.72
CA PRO A 204 1.95 -10.55 -9.51
C PRO A 204 1.81 -11.94 -8.87
N ALA A 205 1.85 -11.98 -7.54
CA ALA A 205 1.65 -13.20 -6.79
C ALA A 205 0.24 -13.78 -7.03
N SER A 206 0.15 -15.09 -7.25
CA SER A 206 -1.13 -15.78 -7.45
C SER A 206 -1.89 -16.08 -6.14
N SER A 207 -1.24 -15.91 -5.00
CA SER A 207 -1.83 -16.13 -3.67
C SER A 207 -1.22 -15.19 -2.63
N THR A 208 -1.83 -15.14 -1.44
CA THR A 208 -1.31 -14.37 -0.29
C THR A 208 -0.09 -15.02 0.38
N ARG A 209 0.30 -16.22 -0.06
CA ARG A 209 1.50 -16.96 0.38
C ARG A 209 2.24 -17.48 -0.86
N PRO A 210 2.89 -16.58 -1.62
CA PRO A 210 3.63 -16.98 -2.80
C PRO A 210 4.80 -17.92 -2.44
N ASP A 211 5.26 -18.70 -3.41
CA ASP A 211 6.50 -19.45 -3.28
C ASP A 211 7.68 -18.48 -3.31
N LEU A 212 8.55 -18.54 -2.30
CA LEU A 212 9.68 -17.62 -2.17
C LEU A 212 11.00 -18.25 -2.64
N SER A 213 10.97 -19.44 -3.25
CA SER A 213 12.19 -20.11 -3.77
C SER A 213 13.03 -19.22 -4.67
N ASP A 214 12.36 -18.38 -5.47
CA ASP A 214 12.98 -17.54 -6.48
C ASP A 214 13.25 -16.11 -5.97
N VAL A 215 12.94 -15.84 -4.69
CA VAL A 215 13.10 -14.52 -4.06
C VAL A 215 13.88 -14.63 -2.74
N PRO A 216 15.20 -14.86 -2.79
CA PRO A 216 16.00 -15.13 -1.59
C PRO A 216 15.94 -14.04 -0.52
N LEU A 217 15.81 -12.77 -0.92
CA LEU A 217 15.69 -11.66 0.04
C LEU A 217 14.42 -11.81 0.88
N LEU A 218 13.26 -12.03 0.24
CA LEU A 218 12.00 -12.20 0.95
C LEU A 218 12.00 -13.49 1.78
N ALA A 219 12.52 -14.58 1.22
CA ALA A 219 12.61 -15.86 1.93
C ALA A 219 13.47 -15.78 3.21
N SER A 220 14.60 -15.08 3.14
CA SER A 220 15.57 -15.03 4.25
C SER A 220 15.29 -13.91 5.26
N GLN A 221 14.88 -12.74 4.79
CA GLN A 221 14.77 -11.55 5.64
C GLN A 221 13.34 -11.20 6.01
N LEU A 222 12.36 -11.47 5.14
CA LEU A 222 10.98 -10.99 5.31
C LEU A 222 9.89 -12.08 5.13
N PRO A 223 10.10 -13.35 5.56
CA PRO A 223 9.13 -14.41 5.32
C PRO A 223 7.82 -14.21 6.12
N ASP A 224 7.89 -13.47 7.22
CA ASP A 224 6.79 -13.19 8.14
C ASP A 224 5.79 -12.15 7.61
N LEU A 225 6.09 -11.43 6.52
CA LEU A 225 5.10 -10.58 5.83
C LEU A 225 3.90 -11.38 5.32
N PHE A 226 4.12 -12.65 4.96
CA PHE A 226 3.11 -13.57 4.43
C PHE A 226 2.46 -14.45 5.52
N ALA A 227 2.80 -14.19 6.79
CA ALA A 227 2.23 -14.91 7.93
C ALA A 227 0.72 -14.60 8.11
N GLU A 228 0.10 -15.32 9.05
CA GLU A 228 -1.24 -15.00 9.53
C GLU A 228 -1.33 -13.56 10.02
N ARG A 229 -2.52 -12.96 9.88
CA ARG A 229 -2.76 -11.52 10.11
C ARG A 229 -2.08 -10.95 11.37
N ARG A 230 -2.22 -11.63 12.51
CA ARG A 230 -1.68 -11.18 13.81
C ARG A 230 -0.20 -11.46 14.03
N ALA A 231 0.42 -12.26 13.16
CA ALA A 231 1.83 -12.63 13.25
C ALA A 231 2.72 -11.79 12.31
N ARG A 232 2.13 -10.91 11.49
CA ARG A 232 2.89 -10.03 10.60
C ARG A 232 3.63 -8.96 11.42
N PRO A 233 4.87 -8.62 11.04
CA PRO A 233 5.64 -7.58 11.73
C PRO A 233 5.03 -6.20 11.47
N SER A 234 5.38 -5.22 12.30
CA SER A 234 5.16 -3.80 11.99
C SER A 234 6.19 -3.30 10.97
N ALA A 235 5.91 -2.19 10.30
CA ALA A 235 6.87 -1.53 9.42
C ALA A 235 8.17 -1.15 10.15
N VAL A 236 8.06 -0.67 11.40
CA VAL A 236 9.21 -0.37 12.28
C VAL A 236 10.07 -1.61 12.54
N ALA A 237 9.44 -2.75 12.87
CA ALA A 237 10.18 -4.00 13.11
C ALA A 237 10.90 -4.50 11.85
N VAL A 238 10.32 -4.27 10.66
CA VAL A 238 10.99 -4.54 9.39
C VAL A 238 12.16 -3.59 9.17
N MET A 239 11.98 -2.28 9.38
CA MET A 239 13.05 -1.29 9.28
C MET A 239 14.25 -1.62 10.19
N GLU A 240 14.00 -2.01 11.45
CA GLU A 240 15.04 -2.45 12.39
C GLU A 240 15.84 -3.64 11.84
N ARG A 241 15.14 -4.64 11.28
CA ARG A 241 15.75 -5.82 10.66
C ARG A 241 16.62 -5.46 9.46
N LEU A 242 16.24 -4.43 8.71
CA LEU A 242 16.99 -3.87 7.58
C LEU A 242 18.12 -2.92 8.04
N GLY A 243 18.33 -2.75 9.35
CA GLY A 243 19.38 -1.90 9.91
C GLY A 243 19.09 -0.40 9.84
N ARG A 244 17.85 0.01 9.55
CA ARG A 244 17.43 1.41 9.56
C ARG A 244 17.16 1.85 11.00
N ARG A 245 17.53 3.09 11.33
CA ARG A 245 17.42 3.66 12.70
C ARG A 245 16.64 4.97 12.76
N ASP A 246 16.39 5.59 11.61
CA ASP A 246 15.63 6.82 11.51
C ASP A 246 14.15 6.46 11.40
N PHE A 247 13.50 6.34 12.55
CA PHE A 247 12.07 6.05 12.62
C PHE A 247 11.27 7.36 12.61
N PRO A 248 10.14 7.41 11.89
CA PRO A 248 9.26 8.54 12.01
C PRO A 248 8.73 8.64 13.43
N SER A 249 8.60 9.87 13.89
CA SER A 249 7.90 10.22 15.13
C SER A 249 7.02 11.42 14.86
N VAL A 250 5.90 11.51 15.59
CA VAL A 250 5.05 12.69 15.55
C VAL A 250 5.52 13.58 16.70
N ASP A 251 6.17 14.69 16.36
CA ASP A 251 6.60 15.69 17.34
C ASP A 251 5.37 16.43 17.89
N GLY A 252 5.17 16.35 19.20
CA GLY A 252 4.16 17.15 19.89
C GLY A 252 3.69 16.50 21.20
N PRO A 253 3.21 17.29 22.18
CA PRO A 253 2.42 16.73 23.26
C PRO A 253 1.17 16.10 22.63
N ASP A 254 0.89 14.83 22.92
CA ASP A 254 -0.40 14.24 22.54
C ASP A 254 -1.48 15.03 23.30
N GLU A 255 -2.13 16.00 22.64
CA GLU A 255 -3.22 16.76 23.24
C GLU A 255 -4.36 15.84 23.68
N LEU A 256 -4.44 14.63 23.09
CA LEU A 256 -5.35 13.58 23.49
C LEU A 256 -4.81 12.75 24.66
N ASP A 257 -3.55 12.81 25.06
CA ASP A 257 -3.06 12.05 26.24
C ASP A 257 -3.83 12.47 27.49
N ALA A 258 -4.05 13.78 27.65
CA ALA A 258 -4.87 14.30 28.74
C ALA A 258 -6.32 13.77 28.66
N GLY A 259 -6.90 13.76 27.46
CA GLY A 259 -8.25 13.22 27.22
C GLY A 259 -8.35 11.71 27.42
N ARG A 260 -7.34 10.95 27.00
CA ARG A 260 -7.24 9.49 27.10
C ARG A 260 -7.03 9.07 28.54
N ALA A 261 -6.18 9.78 29.27
CA ALA A 261 -6.01 9.62 30.72
C ALA A 261 -7.31 9.90 31.48
N ALA A 262 -8.03 10.98 31.14
CA ALA A 262 -9.31 11.33 31.73
C ALA A 262 -10.40 10.28 31.41
N PHE A 263 -10.43 9.77 30.18
CA PHE A 263 -11.34 8.69 29.79
C PHE A 263 -11.04 7.39 30.55
N GLU A 264 -9.78 6.97 30.64
CA GLU A 264 -9.39 5.76 31.38
C GLU A 264 -9.66 5.90 32.89
N GLU A 265 -9.48 7.09 33.46
CA GLU A 265 -9.87 7.36 34.84
C GLU A 265 -11.39 7.27 35.04
N ALA A 266 -12.18 7.89 34.15
CA ALA A 266 -13.63 7.79 34.18
C ALA A 266 -14.11 6.35 34.01
N ARG A 267 -13.44 5.57 33.16
CA ARG A 267 -13.69 4.13 32.96
C ARG A 267 -13.38 3.34 34.23
N ARG A 268 -12.23 3.57 34.88
CA ARG A 268 -11.89 2.94 36.18
C ARG A 268 -12.90 3.25 37.28
N ARG A 269 -13.47 4.47 37.31
CA ARG A 269 -14.53 4.83 38.28
C ARG A 269 -15.86 4.12 38.02
N LYS A 270 -16.18 3.82 36.76
CA LYS A 270 -17.43 3.18 36.35
C LYS A 270 -17.38 1.65 36.38
N LEU A 271 -16.19 1.06 36.27
CA LEU A 271 -16.01 -0.38 36.45
C LEU A 271 -16.01 -0.70 37.95
N PRO A 272 -16.87 -1.62 38.43
CA PRO A 272 -16.72 -2.18 39.76
C PRO A 272 -15.29 -2.73 39.91
N PRO A 273 -14.67 -2.65 41.10
CA PRO A 273 -13.40 -3.32 41.33
C PRO A 273 -13.56 -4.78 40.89
N GLU A 274 -12.69 -5.24 40.01
CA GLU A 274 -12.69 -6.64 39.61
C GLU A 274 -12.71 -7.46 40.91
N PRO A 275 -13.74 -8.30 41.13
CA PRO A 275 -13.74 -9.16 42.29
C PRO A 275 -12.42 -9.93 42.24
N PRO A 276 -11.69 -10.06 43.36
CA PRO A 276 -10.43 -10.77 43.39
C PRO A 276 -10.68 -12.09 42.66
N THR A 277 -9.97 -12.29 41.56
CA THR A 277 -10.10 -13.51 40.77
C THR A 277 -9.71 -14.61 41.73
N VAL A 278 -10.71 -15.24 42.35
CA VAL A 278 -10.53 -16.46 43.09
C VAL A 278 -9.99 -17.38 42.03
N ARG A 279 -8.68 -17.65 42.10
CA ARG A 279 -8.05 -18.71 41.31
C ARG A 279 -8.77 -19.96 41.74
N THR A 280 -9.88 -20.29 41.08
CA THR A 280 -10.45 -21.62 41.11
C THR A 280 -9.32 -22.50 40.63
N ARG A 281 -8.69 -23.15 41.60
CA ARG A 281 -7.72 -24.23 41.40
C ARG A 281 -8.33 -25.08 40.30
N SER A 282 -7.72 -25.07 39.13
CA SER A 282 -8.17 -25.85 37.98
C SER A 282 -8.25 -27.29 38.45
N VAL A 283 -9.47 -27.75 38.73
CA VAL A 283 -9.72 -29.17 38.96
C VAL A 283 -9.32 -29.83 37.65
N PRO A 284 -8.33 -30.73 37.66
CA PRO A 284 -7.93 -31.44 36.45
C PRO A 284 -9.20 -32.06 35.84
N PRO A 285 -9.46 -31.89 34.54
CA PRO A 285 -10.60 -32.52 33.92
C PRO A 285 -10.54 -34.03 34.20
N PRO A 286 -11.66 -34.68 34.54
CA PRO A 286 -11.68 -36.12 34.78
C PRO A 286 -11.06 -36.84 33.58
N ALA A 287 -10.12 -37.73 33.85
CA ALA A 287 -9.39 -38.48 32.85
C ALA A 287 -10.38 -39.11 31.86
N ARG A 288 -10.33 -38.63 30.61
CA ARG A 288 -11.18 -39.14 29.54
C ARG A 288 -10.80 -40.61 29.33
N PRO A 289 -11.73 -41.57 29.41
CA PRO A 289 -11.41 -42.98 29.19
C PRO A 289 -10.80 -43.12 27.79
N VAL A 290 -9.60 -43.69 27.75
CA VAL A 290 -8.85 -43.94 26.51
C VAL A 290 -9.66 -44.93 25.68
N ARG A 291 -10.34 -44.42 24.65
CA ARG A 291 -11.02 -45.26 23.66
C ARG A 291 -9.94 -46.00 22.88
N ALA A 292 -9.92 -47.33 23.01
CA ALA A 292 -9.04 -48.19 22.23
C ALA A 292 -9.17 -47.85 20.74
N VAL A 293 -8.08 -47.35 20.16
CA VAL A 293 -7.98 -47.07 18.73
C VAL A 293 -7.92 -48.42 18.02
N ALA A 294 -8.96 -48.73 17.25
CA ALA A 294 -8.94 -49.86 16.33
C ALA A 294 -7.87 -49.58 15.25
N VAL A 295 -6.94 -50.51 15.11
CA VAL A 295 -5.90 -50.50 14.07
C VAL A 295 -6.60 -50.56 12.69
N PRO A 296 -6.41 -49.57 11.79
CA PRO A 296 -6.92 -49.65 10.43
C PRO A 296 -6.14 -50.71 9.64
N PRO A 297 -6.81 -51.51 8.77
CA PRO A 297 -6.12 -52.44 7.88
C PRO A 297 -5.25 -51.72 6.85
N ALA A 298 -4.15 -52.37 6.49
CA ALA A 298 -3.09 -51.89 5.61
C ALA A 298 -3.62 -51.36 4.26
N ALA A 299 -3.21 -50.13 3.93
CA ALA A 299 -3.48 -49.51 2.65
C ALA A 299 -2.70 -50.21 1.51
N SER A 300 -3.38 -50.44 0.40
CA SER A 300 -2.82 -51.01 -0.82
C SER A 300 -1.81 -50.05 -1.49
N PRO A 301 -0.83 -50.58 -2.27
CA PRO A 301 0.19 -49.76 -2.92
C PRO A 301 -0.38 -48.87 -4.02
N PRO A 302 0.20 -47.67 -4.25
CA PRO A 302 -0.27 -46.72 -5.25
C PRO A 302 -0.03 -47.21 -6.69
N LYS A 303 -1.08 -47.08 -7.53
CA LYS A 303 -0.99 -47.22 -8.99
C LYS A 303 -0.21 -46.02 -9.56
N SER A 304 0.90 -46.31 -10.23
CA SER A 304 1.68 -45.36 -11.03
C SER A 304 0.86 -44.86 -12.23
N SER A 305 0.63 -43.56 -12.32
CA SER A 305 0.10 -42.89 -13.50
C SER A 305 1.23 -42.53 -14.49
N PRO A 306 0.98 -42.61 -15.81
CA PRO A 306 2.00 -42.42 -16.84
C PRO A 306 2.39 -40.95 -17.01
N THR A 307 3.71 -40.72 -17.02
CA THR A 307 4.41 -39.49 -17.39
C THR A 307 3.98 -38.98 -18.77
N SER A 308 3.36 -37.80 -18.81
CA SER A 308 3.08 -37.05 -20.03
C SER A 308 4.37 -36.39 -20.56
N ARG A 309 4.90 -36.96 -21.64
CA ARG A 309 5.99 -36.40 -22.45
C ARG A 309 5.39 -35.41 -23.45
N SER A 310 5.20 -34.14 -23.09
CA SER A 310 4.75 -33.10 -24.06
C SER A 310 5.15 -31.67 -23.66
N THR A 311 6.39 -31.46 -23.21
CA THR A 311 6.88 -30.09 -22.89
C THR A 311 8.22 -29.74 -23.54
N VAL A 312 8.82 -30.64 -24.32
CA VAL A 312 10.15 -30.40 -24.93
C VAL A 312 10.06 -29.76 -26.33
N VAL A 313 8.90 -29.72 -26.99
CA VAL A 313 8.77 -29.21 -28.37
C VAL A 313 8.55 -27.69 -28.44
N LEU A 314 7.99 -27.05 -27.40
CA LEU A 314 7.74 -25.60 -27.41
C LEU A 314 8.98 -24.76 -27.09
N LEU A 315 9.94 -25.30 -26.33
CA LEU A 315 11.16 -24.59 -25.95
C LEU A 315 12.14 -24.42 -27.12
N THR A 316 12.14 -25.36 -28.07
CA THR A 316 13.00 -25.30 -29.26
C THR A 316 12.56 -24.25 -30.29
N ILE A 317 11.25 -23.99 -30.41
CA ILE A 317 10.72 -22.99 -31.36
C ILE A 317 11.05 -21.56 -30.89
N GLY A 318 10.94 -21.31 -29.58
CA GLY A 318 11.26 -20.00 -29.01
C GLY A 318 12.72 -19.58 -29.24
N VAL A 319 13.67 -20.51 -29.04
CA VAL A 319 15.10 -20.24 -29.26
C VAL A 319 15.42 -19.97 -30.74
N LEU A 320 14.76 -20.67 -31.66
CA LEU A 320 14.95 -20.48 -33.10
C LEU A 320 14.46 -19.11 -33.59
N LEU A 321 13.37 -18.59 -33.04
CA LEU A 321 12.85 -17.26 -33.37
C LEU A 321 13.75 -16.13 -32.84
N VAL A 322 14.31 -16.29 -31.63
CA VAL A 322 15.26 -15.31 -31.07
C VAL A 322 16.55 -15.28 -31.89
N LEU A 323 17.09 -16.44 -32.29
CA LEU A 323 18.28 -16.50 -33.14
C LEU A 323 18.04 -15.89 -34.53
N ALA A 324 16.86 -16.10 -35.12
CA ALA A 324 16.50 -15.48 -36.40
C ALA A 324 16.40 -13.94 -36.29
N ALA A 325 15.82 -13.42 -35.20
CA ALA A 325 15.74 -11.98 -34.97
C ALA A 325 17.12 -11.34 -34.77
N VAL A 326 18.01 -11.99 -34.01
CA VAL A 326 19.39 -11.50 -33.82
C VAL A 326 20.17 -11.49 -35.14
N ALA A 327 20.02 -12.54 -35.96
CA ALA A 327 20.65 -12.60 -37.28
C ALA A 327 20.12 -11.52 -38.24
N TYR A 328 18.82 -11.24 -38.19
CA TYR A 328 18.19 -10.18 -38.98
C TYR A 328 18.76 -8.79 -38.65
N PHE A 329 18.84 -8.44 -37.36
CA PHE A 329 19.42 -7.16 -36.92
C PHE A 329 20.92 -7.05 -37.21
N ALA A 330 21.67 -8.15 -37.16
CA ALA A 330 23.09 -8.15 -37.52
C ALA A 330 23.32 -7.92 -39.03
N LEU A 331 22.36 -8.30 -39.89
CA LEU A 331 22.43 -8.10 -41.33
C LEU A 331 21.98 -6.70 -41.77
N GLU A 332 21.00 -6.08 -41.10
CA GLU A 332 20.56 -4.71 -41.41
C GLU A 332 21.48 -3.63 -40.83
N GLY A 333 22.33 -3.96 -39.85
CA GLY A 333 23.22 -3.01 -39.19
C GLY A 333 24.55 -2.72 -39.89
N MET A 334 24.81 -3.27 -41.09
CA MET A 334 26.04 -2.96 -41.84
C MET A 334 25.79 -1.81 -42.83
N PRO A 335 26.38 -0.61 -42.61
CA PRO A 335 26.35 0.45 -43.59
C PRO A 335 27.22 0.07 -44.79
N TRP A 336 26.66 0.18 -45.99
CA TRP A 336 27.41 0.19 -47.25
C TRP A 336 28.04 1.57 -47.47
#